data_AF-A0A9E0TBH9-F1
#
_entry.id   AF-A0A9E0TBH9-F1
#
_cell.length_a   1.000
_cell.length_b   1.000
_cell.length_c   1.000
_cell.angle_alpha   90.00
_cell.angle_beta   90.00
_cell.angle_gamma   90.00
#
_symmetry.space_group_name_H-M   'P 1'
#
loop_
_entity.id
_entity.type
_entity.pdbx_description
1 polymer ?
#
loop_
_entity_poly.entity_id
_entity_poly.type
_entity_poly.pdbx_seq_one_letter_code
_entity_poly.pdbx_strand_id
1 'polypeptide(L)'
;MFPQRLDAPQAFDIAKAMLDGFNRHYRLFRAESARAKHRFETADWHGQQRAQRERIEFYDLRVRECVRRLDKEFNAGALPMVVWHQVKLHYIGLMVNHLRPELAETFFNSVTTKILHRTHFHNDFIFVWPAVSTEYIESEDPGARPTYRAYYPERDGLHAAVTAIIEQYALQRPFEDLARDVDCVVHAMRERLGAVKLRSNFQLQVLTSLFLRNKGAYVVGKLINGFTELAFALPILHGEHGALVIDAALFGETDLQMLFSFARAYFMVDMEIPSAYVQFLATLMPRKRRAELYISLGLAKQGKTLFYRDFL
;
A
#
# COMPACT_ATOMS: atom_id res chain seq x y z
N MET A 1 2.02 -13.88 -31.92
CA MET A 1 1.05 -14.94 -32.28
C MET A 1 0.56 -15.59 -30.99
N PHE A 2 -0.74 -15.54 -30.71
CA PHE A 2 -1.31 -16.13 -29.50
C PHE A 2 -1.18 -17.66 -29.54
N PRO A 3 -0.67 -18.32 -28.49
CA PRO A 3 -0.49 -19.77 -28.50
C PRO A 3 -1.86 -20.46 -28.48
N GLN A 4 -2.13 -21.31 -29.47
CA GLN A 4 -3.38 -22.08 -29.57
C GLN A 4 -3.38 -23.33 -28.65
N ARG A 5 -2.21 -23.72 -28.13
CA ARG A 5 -2.00 -24.85 -27.23
C ARG A 5 -0.99 -24.46 -26.15
N LEU A 6 -1.16 -25.00 -24.94
CA LEU A 6 -0.20 -24.92 -23.84
C LEU A 6 0.53 -26.27 -23.75
N ASP A 7 1.65 -26.39 -24.46
CA ASP A 7 2.39 -27.62 -24.67
C ASP A 7 3.85 -27.57 -24.17
N ALA A 8 4.27 -26.46 -23.55
CA ALA A 8 5.55 -26.33 -22.88
C ALA A 8 5.39 -26.68 -21.38
N PRO A 9 5.68 -27.92 -20.94
CA PRO A 9 5.43 -28.36 -19.56
C PRO A 9 6.16 -27.49 -18.52
N GLN A 10 7.35 -26.99 -18.86
CA GLN A 10 8.14 -26.12 -17.98
C GLN A 10 7.54 -24.72 -17.79
N ALA A 11 6.61 -24.28 -18.65
CA ALA A 11 6.09 -22.92 -18.60
C ALA A 11 5.30 -22.63 -17.32
N PHE A 12 4.56 -23.63 -16.83
CA PHE A 12 3.84 -23.53 -15.56
C PHE A 12 4.80 -23.40 -14.37
N ASP A 13 5.83 -24.23 -14.32
CA ASP A 13 6.81 -24.21 -13.21
C ASP A 13 7.61 -22.90 -13.17
N ILE A 14 7.95 -22.34 -14.33
CA ILE A 14 8.57 -21.01 -14.44
C ILE A 14 7.63 -19.93 -13.91
N ALA A 15 6.36 -19.93 -14.34
CA ALA A 15 5.37 -18.95 -13.88
C ALA A 15 5.17 -19.02 -12.36
N LYS A 16 5.09 -20.23 -11.81
CA LYS A 16 5.01 -20.46 -10.36
C LYS A 16 6.26 -19.98 -9.64
N ALA A 17 7.46 -20.31 -10.14
CA ALA A 17 8.72 -19.86 -9.55
C ALA A 17 8.87 -18.33 -9.56
N MET A 18 8.38 -17.66 -10.61
CA MET A 18 8.29 -16.19 -10.67
C MET A 18 7.36 -15.62 -9.61
N LEU A 19 6.15 -16.19 -9.48
CA LEU A 19 5.16 -15.73 -8.52
C LEU A 19 5.63 -15.97 -7.08
N ASP A 20 6.31 -17.09 -6.81
CA ASP A 20 6.95 -17.36 -5.52
C ASP A 20 8.02 -16.32 -5.18
N GLY A 21 8.81 -15.90 -6.17
CA GLY A 21 9.79 -14.82 -6.05
C GLY A 21 9.14 -13.49 -5.66
N PHE A 22 8.03 -13.14 -6.31
CA PHE A 22 7.23 -11.98 -5.96
C PHE A 22 6.62 -12.08 -4.55
N ASN A 23 6.02 -13.23 -4.21
CA ASN A 23 5.42 -13.47 -2.90
C ASN A 23 6.43 -13.35 -1.77
N ARG A 24 7.65 -13.86 -1.98
CA ARG A 24 8.76 -13.67 -1.04
C ARG A 24 9.12 -12.19 -0.91
N HIS A 25 9.21 -11.46 -2.01
CA HIS A 25 9.48 -10.02 -1.98
C HIS A 25 8.44 -9.27 -1.15
N TYR A 26 7.16 -9.45 -1.48
CA TYR A 26 6.10 -8.68 -0.83
C TYR A 26 5.94 -9.04 0.65
N ARG A 27 6.14 -10.31 1.02
CA ARG A 27 6.17 -10.74 2.43
C ARG A 27 7.24 -10.01 3.23
N LEU A 28 8.46 -9.88 2.69
CA LEU A 28 9.55 -9.16 3.35
C LEU A 28 9.29 -7.65 3.42
N PHE A 29 8.73 -7.08 2.35
CA PHE A 29 8.30 -5.68 2.33
C PHE A 29 7.25 -5.39 3.41
N ARG A 30 6.22 -6.25 3.55
CA ARG A 30 5.21 -6.13 4.61
C ARG A 30 5.81 -6.29 6.01
N ALA A 31 6.65 -7.30 6.21
CA ALA A 31 7.29 -7.54 7.51
C ALA A 31 8.11 -6.33 7.97
N GLU A 32 8.83 -5.69 7.05
CA GLU A 32 9.63 -4.50 7.35
C GLU A 32 8.75 -3.27 7.64
N SER A 33 7.64 -3.12 6.92
CA SER A 33 6.62 -2.09 7.22
C SER A 33 5.96 -2.32 8.58
N ALA A 34 5.63 -3.57 8.95
CA ALA A 34 5.01 -3.89 10.23
C ALA A 34 5.93 -3.57 11.42
N ARG A 35 7.24 -3.81 11.27
CA ARG A 35 8.26 -3.45 12.28
C ARG A 35 8.44 -1.94 12.46
N ALA A 36 7.97 -1.11 11.53
CA ALA A 36 8.04 0.34 11.67
C ALA A 36 7.27 0.85 12.89
N LYS A 37 6.14 0.19 13.25
CA LYS A 37 5.40 0.52 14.47
C LYS A 37 6.26 0.33 15.71
N HIS A 38 6.96 -0.80 15.82
CA HIS A 38 7.84 -1.08 16.95
C HIS A 38 8.97 -0.05 17.06
N ARG A 39 9.62 0.28 15.94
CA ARG A 39 10.69 1.30 15.92
C ARG A 39 10.18 2.69 16.30
N PHE A 40 8.97 3.04 15.87
CA PHE A 40 8.31 4.25 16.33
C PHE A 40 8.11 4.22 17.85
N GLU A 41 7.48 3.16 18.38
CA GLU A 41 7.24 3.01 19.83
C GLU A 41 8.53 3.05 20.66
N THR A 42 9.64 2.47 20.18
CA THR A 42 10.92 2.49 20.89
C THR A 42 11.77 3.74 20.62
N ALA A 43 11.26 4.71 19.85
CA ALA A 43 11.99 5.89 19.39
C ALA A 43 13.33 5.57 18.66
N ASP A 44 13.39 4.42 17.97
CA ASP A 44 14.57 4.01 17.19
C ASP A 44 14.60 4.70 15.81
N TRP A 45 14.94 5.99 15.81
CA TRP A 45 14.96 6.81 14.61
C TRP A 45 16.04 6.40 13.62
N HIS A 46 17.19 5.95 14.12
CA HIS A 46 18.28 5.47 13.27
C HIS A 46 17.92 4.15 12.59
N GLY A 47 17.30 3.22 13.31
CA GLY A 47 16.76 1.99 12.73
C GLY A 47 15.65 2.29 11.73
N GLN A 48 14.77 3.26 12.01
CA GLN A 48 13.69 3.64 11.09
C GLN A 48 14.24 4.21 9.78
N GLN A 49 15.25 5.09 9.83
CA GLN A 49 15.90 5.61 8.62
C GLN A 49 16.65 4.52 7.83
N ARG A 50 17.31 3.59 8.54
CA ARG A 50 18.01 2.46 7.92
C ARG A 50 17.04 1.54 7.20
N ALA A 51 15.97 1.14 7.88
CA ALA A 51 14.90 0.30 7.33
C ALA A 51 14.27 0.92 6.09
N GLN A 52 14.03 2.23 6.11
CA GLN A 52 13.52 2.97 4.95
C GLN A 52 14.44 2.83 3.72
N ARG A 53 15.77 2.92 3.92
CA ARG A 53 16.77 2.77 2.86
C ARG A 53 16.83 1.34 2.34
N GLU A 54 16.95 0.36 3.24
CA GLU A 54 17.05 -1.07 2.89
C GLU A 54 15.80 -1.55 2.13
N ARG A 55 14.61 -1.09 2.54
CA ARG A 55 13.34 -1.42 1.89
C ARG A 55 13.31 -1.01 0.41
N ILE A 56 14.00 0.07 0.02
CA ILE A 56 14.10 0.49 -1.40
C ILE A 56 14.86 -0.55 -2.23
N GLU A 57 15.88 -1.18 -1.65
CA GLU A 57 16.74 -2.14 -2.34
C GLU A 57 16.11 -3.54 -2.45
N PHE A 58 15.13 -3.86 -1.59
CA PHE A 58 14.49 -5.18 -1.52
C PHE A 58 13.97 -5.65 -2.88
N TYR A 59 13.36 -4.76 -3.66
CA TYR A 59 12.77 -5.14 -4.94
C TYR A 59 13.84 -5.64 -5.92
N ASP A 60 14.88 -4.84 -6.15
CA ASP A 60 15.91 -5.15 -7.15
C ASP A 60 16.74 -6.38 -6.72
N LEU A 61 16.92 -6.60 -5.41
CA LEU A 61 17.52 -7.83 -4.90
C LEU A 61 16.66 -9.06 -5.18
N ARG A 62 15.34 -9.00 -4.89
CA ARG A 62 14.43 -10.13 -5.11
C ARG A 62 14.23 -10.46 -6.58
N VAL A 63 14.20 -9.44 -7.45
CA VAL A 63 14.21 -9.64 -8.90
C VAL A 63 15.49 -10.37 -9.33
N ARG A 64 16.68 -9.95 -8.87
CA ARG A 64 17.95 -10.63 -9.20
C ARG A 64 17.99 -12.08 -8.70
N GLU A 65 17.46 -12.35 -7.52
CA GLU A 65 17.32 -13.72 -7.01
C GLU A 65 16.40 -14.58 -7.87
N CYS A 66 15.24 -14.03 -8.26
CA CYS A 66 14.31 -14.72 -9.14
C CYS A 66 14.95 -15.03 -10.50
N VAL A 67 15.62 -14.04 -11.12
CA VAL A 67 16.35 -14.24 -12.39
C VAL A 67 17.37 -15.37 -12.26
N ARG A 68 18.24 -15.33 -11.24
CA ARG A 68 19.25 -16.38 -11.01
C ARG A 68 18.63 -17.77 -10.81
N ARG A 69 17.50 -17.83 -10.10
CA ARG A 69 16.76 -19.09 -9.90
C ARG A 69 16.28 -19.64 -11.23
N LEU A 70 15.64 -18.80 -12.05
CA LEU A 70 15.08 -19.21 -13.33
C LEU A 70 16.17 -19.65 -14.33
N ASP A 71 17.29 -18.94 -14.37
CA ASP A 71 18.43 -19.33 -15.22
C ASP A 71 19.02 -20.67 -14.77
N LYS A 72 19.17 -20.89 -13.46
CA LYS A 72 19.73 -22.14 -12.92
C LYS A 72 18.81 -23.34 -13.10
N GLU A 73 17.51 -23.18 -12.83
CA GLU A 73 16.55 -24.29 -12.81
C GLU A 73 15.98 -24.62 -14.20
N PHE A 74 15.85 -23.62 -15.09
CA PHE A 74 15.14 -23.77 -16.36
C PHE A 74 15.93 -23.31 -17.59
N ASN A 75 17.18 -22.83 -17.42
CA ASN A 75 17.96 -22.21 -18.49
C ASN A 75 17.16 -21.10 -19.20
N ALA A 76 16.48 -20.26 -18.40
CA ALA A 76 15.42 -19.36 -18.85
C ALA A 76 15.84 -18.41 -19.98
N GLY A 77 17.08 -17.92 -19.96
CA GLY A 77 17.63 -17.07 -21.03
C GLY A 77 17.77 -17.73 -22.41
N ALA A 78 17.81 -19.06 -22.48
CA ALA A 78 17.90 -19.80 -23.75
C ALA A 78 16.53 -20.28 -24.28
N LEU A 79 15.45 -20.06 -23.52
CA LEU A 79 14.11 -20.54 -23.90
C LEU A 79 13.54 -19.74 -25.07
N PRO A 80 12.87 -20.41 -26.03
CA PRO A 80 12.26 -19.72 -27.16
C PRO A 80 11.05 -18.89 -26.72
N MET A 81 10.76 -17.82 -27.48
CA MET A 81 9.68 -16.87 -27.16
C MET A 81 8.29 -17.50 -27.04
N VAL A 82 8.03 -18.59 -27.78
CA VAL A 82 6.77 -19.33 -27.68
C VAL A 82 6.53 -19.89 -26.27
N VAL A 83 7.59 -20.27 -25.55
CA VAL A 83 7.50 -20.73 -24.15
C VAL A 83 7.14 -19.55 -23.25
N TRP A 84 7.74 -18.39 -23.46
CA TRP A 84 7.46 -17.18 -22.66
C TRP A 84 6.02 -16.67 -22.81
N HIS A 85 5.39 -16.83 -23.98
CA HIS A 85 3.96 -16.60 -24.12
C HIS A 85 3.13 -17.51 -23.21
N GLN A 86 3.46 -18.80 -23.15
CA GLN A 86 2.78 -19.76 -22.28
C GLN A 86 3.03 -19.46 -20.80
N VAL A 87 4.26 -19.07 -20.43
CA VAL A 87 4.60 -18.62 -19.07
C VAL A 87 3.70 -17.46 -18.65
N LYS A 88 3.53 -16.44 -19.51
CA LYS A 88 2.66 -15.29 -19.24
C LYS A 88 1.21 -15.72 -19.04
N LEU A 89 0.68 -16.64 -19.86
CA LEU A 89 -0.69 -17.16 -19.71
C LEU A 89 -0.88 -17.92 -18.39
N HIS A 90 0.05 -18.80 -18.03
CA HIS A 90 0.02 -19.47 -16.73
C HIS A 90 0.11 -18.47 -15.57
N TYR A 91 0.96 -17.45 -15.70
CA TYR A 91 1.10 -16.39 -14.69
C TYR A 91 -0.21 -15.61 -14.48
N ILE A 92 -0.92 -15.28 -15.56
CA ILE A 92 -2.28 -14.68 -15.48
C ILE A 92 -3.23 -15.60 -14.71
N GLY A 93 -3.26 -16.89 -15.05
CA GLY A 93 -4.11 -17.87 -14.36
C GLY A 93 -3.81 -17.97 -12.86
N LEU A 94 -2.53 -17.91 -12.47
CA LEU A 94 -2.12 -17.93 -11.07
C LEU A 94 -2.48 -16.65 -10.31
N MET A 95 -2.73 -15.53 -11.00
CA MET A 95 -3.06 -14.25 -10.38
C MET A 95 -4.55 -14.04 -10.09
N VAL A 96 -5.44 -14.90 -10.58
CA VAL A 96 -6.90 -14.72 -10.48
C VAL A 96 -7.38 -14.50 -9.04
N ASN A 97 -6.87 -15.28 -8.09
CA ASN A 97 -7.20 -15.14 -6.65
C ASN A 97 -6.04 -14.51 -5.87
N HIS A 98 -5.08 -13.90 -6.57
CA HIS A 98 -3.95 -13.27 -5.93
C HIS A 98 -4.36 -11.89 -5.42
N LEU A 99 -3.99 -11.57 -4.19
CA LEU A 99 -4.43 -10.35 -3.55
C LEU A 99 -3.55 -9.11 -3.85
N ARG A 100 -2.54 -9.26 -4.73
CA ARG A 100 -1.62 -8.19 -5.21
C ARG A 100 -1.27 -8.37 -6.71
N PRO A 101 -2.24 -8.58 -7.60
CA PRO A 101 -1.96 -8.98 -8.97
C PRO A 101 -1.20 -7.88 -9.74
N GLU A 102 -1.50 -6.61 -9.48
CA GLU A 102 -0.87 -5.47 -10.14
C GLU A 102 0.64 -5.36 -9.84
N LEU A 103 1.04 -5.72 -8.63
CA LEU A 103 2.44 -5.75 -8.23
C LEU A 103 3.15 -6.98 -8.79
N ALA A 104 2.44 -8.12 -8.86
CA ALA A 104 2.94 -9.35 -9.46
C ALA A 104 3.22 -9.15 -10.96
N GLU A 105 2.36 -8.43 -11.69
CA GLU A 105 2.60 -8.02 -13.08
C GLU A 105 3.88 -7.19 -13.23
N THR A 106 4.08 -6.20 -12.36
CA THR A 106 5.29 -5.37 -12.39
C THR A 106 6.56 -6.17 -12.09
N PHE A 107 6.46 -7.12 -11.16
CA PHE A 107 7.54 -8.06 -10.87
C PHE A 107 7.87 -8.94 -12.08
N PHE A 108 6.84 -9.48 -12.73
CA PHE A 108 6.98 -10.24 -13.97
C PHE A 108 7.71 -9.42 -15.03
N ASN A 109 7.24 -8.20 -15.31
CA ASN A 109 7.88 -7.30 -16.28
C ASN A 109 9.37 -7.08 -15.94
N SER A 110 9.70 -6.91 -14.67
CA SER A 110 11.07 -6.66 -14.21
C SER A 110 11.99 -7.87 -14.37
N VAL A 111 11.48 -9.08 -14.15
CA VAL A 111 12.22 -10.33 -14.33
C VAL A 111 12.38 -10.64 -15.83
N THR A 112 11.29 -10.60 -16.59
CA THR A 112 11.28 -10.91 -18.03
C THR A 112 12.20 -9.97 -18.81
N THR A 113 12.15 -8.66 -18.54
CA THR A 113 13.04 -7.69 -19.21
C THR A 113 14.52 -7.85 -18.85
N LYS A 114 14.85 -8.50 -17.73
CA LYS A 114 16.23 -8.84 -17.37
C LYS A 114 16.72 -10.11 -18.05
N ILE A 115 15.86 -11.11 -18.22
CA ILE A 115 16.22 -12.39 -18.84
C ILE A 115 16.27 -12.24 -20.37
N LEU A 116 15.27 -11.61 -20.97
CA LEU A 116 15.14 -11.52 -22.43
C LEU A 116 15.92 -10.36 -23.08
N HIS A 117 16.69 -9.60 -22.29
CA HIS A 117 17.41 -8.39 -22.68
C HIS A 117 16.52 -7.26 -23.29
N ARG A 118 17.07 -6.03 -23.37
CA ARG A 118 16.33 -4.81 -23.75
C ARG A 118 15.80 -4.80 -25.18
N THR A 119 16.27 -5.70 -26.03
CA THR A 119 15.88 -5.80 -27.45
C THR A 119 14.40 -6.20 -27.63
N HIS A 120 13.69 -6.57 -26.57
CA HIS A 120 12.35 -7.17 -26.65
C HIS A 120 11.30 -6.44 -25.80
N PHE A 121 11.24 -5.11 -25.88
CA PHE A 121 10.04 -4.34 -25.51
C PHE A 121 8.90 -4.56 -26.53
N HIS A 122 8.64 -5.80 -26.91
CA HIS A 122 7.43 -6.15 -27.63
C HIS A 122 6.32 -6.37 -26.61
N ASN A 123 5.23 -5.61 -26.74
CA ASN A 123 4.08 -5.58 -25.83
C ASN A 123 3.49 -6.97 -25.55
N ASP A 124 3.69 -7.93 -26.45
CA ASP A 124 3.20 -9.31 -26.33
C ASP A 124 3.75 -10.03 -25.10
N PHE A 125 4.97 -9.71 -24.65
CA PHE A 125 5.68 -10.45 -23.59
C PHE A 125 5.65 -9.79 -22.22
N ILE A 126 5.19 -8.55 -22.11
CA ILE A 126 5.11 -7.81 -20.86
C ILE A 126 3.67 -7.38 -20.58
N PHE A 127 3.35 -7.08 -19.33
CA PHE A 127 2.07 -6.52 -18.91
C PHE A 127 2.07 -5.00 -19.13
N VAL A 128 1.87 -4.59 -20.39
CA VAL A 128 1.60 -3.18 -20.71
C VAL A 128 0.28 -2.78 -20.10
N TRP A 129 -0.78 -3.54 -20.33
CA TRP A 129 -2.09 -3.34 -19.71
C TRP A 129 -2.31 -4.29 -18.53
N PRO A 130 -3.10 -3.90 -17.51
CA PRO A 130 -3.49 -4.81 -16.44
C PRO A 130 -4.27 -6.00 -17.01
N ALA A 131 -3.91 -7.21 -16.59
CA ALA A 131 -4.61 -8.44 -16.96
C ALA A 131 -5.71 -8.80 -15.95
N VAL A 132 -5.60 -8.35 -14.70
CA VAL A 132 -6.54 -8.64 -13.62
C VAL A 132 -7.08 -7.34 -13.01
N SER A 133 -8.39 -7.30 -12.73
CA SER A 133 -9.02 -6.15 -12.05
C SER A 133 -8.56 -6.06 -10.59
N THR A 134 -8.49 -4.83 -10.08
CA THR A 134 -8.09 -4.54 -8.69
C THR A 134 -9.19 -3.87 -7.87
N GLU A 135 -10.39 -3.70 -8.43
CA GLU A 135 -11.46 -2.88 -7.82
C GLU A 135 -12.15 -3.55 -6.62
N TYR A 136 -12.17 -4.88 -6.58
CA TYR A 136 -12.90 -5.66 -5.56
C TYR A 136 -12.05 -6.84 -5.08
N ILE A 137 -10.86 -6.54 -4.55
CA ILE A 137 -10.01 -7.55 -3.92
C ILE A 137 -10.24 -7.47 -2.41
N GLU A 138 -10.73 -8.57 -1.85
CA GLU A 138 -10.89 -8.77 -0.41
C GLU A 138 -10.20 -10.06 0.01
N SER A 139 -9.78 -10.14 1.27
CA SER A 139 -9.24 -11.37 1.82
C SER A 139 -10.39 -12.28 2.24
N GLU A 140 -10.35 -13.55 1.84
CA GLU A 140 -11.31 -14.57 2.27
C GLU A 140 -11.02 -15.11 3.67
N ASP A 141 -9.86 -14.77 4.25
CA ASP A 141 -9.49 -15.18 5.61
C ASP A 141 -10.37 -14.47 6.65
N PRO A 142 -11.16 -15.21 7.47
CA PRO A 142 -12.01 -14.62 8.50
C PRO A 142 -11.26 -13.80 9.57
N GLY A 143 -9.95 -14.05 9.74
CA GLY A 143 -9.08 -13.32 10.64
C GLY A 143 -8.38 -12.11 10.00
N ALA A 144 -8.56 -11.88 8.70
CA ALA A 144 -7.90 -10.78 8.00
C ALA A 144 -8.39 -9.43 8.54
N ARG A 145 -7.45 -8.50 8.68
CA ARG A 145 -7.78 -7.12 9.04
C ARG A 145 -8.39 -6.44 7.82
N PRO A 146 -9.55 -5.76 7.94
CA PRO A 146 -10.10 -5.01 6.82
C PRO A 146 -9.16 -3.87 6.44
N THR A 147 -9.24 -3.39 5.19
CA THR A 147 -8.42 -2.26 4.71
C THR A 147 -8.65 -1.00 5.54
N TYR A 148 -9.90 -0.71 5.88
CA TYR A 148 -10.29 0.39 6.74
C TYR A 148 -11.39 -0.07 7.71
N ARG A 149 -11.61 0.69 8.78
CA ARG A 149 -12.71 0.51 9.72
C ARG A 149 -13.62 1.72 9.71
N ALA A 150 -14.93 1.48 9.88
CA ALA A 150 -15.93 2.52 10.04
C ALA A 150 -16.36 2.62 11.51
N TYR A 151 -16.43 3.85 12.00
CA TYR A 151 -16.90 4.20 13.34
C TYR A 151 -18.11 5.10 13.19
N TYR A 152 -19.14 4.89 14.03
CA TYR A 152 -20.44 5.55 13.95
C TYR A 152 -20.68 6.41 15.19
N PRO A 153 -20.33 7.71 15.15
CA PRO A 153 -20.43 8.58 16.33
C PRO A 153 -21.86 8.83 16.83
N GLU A 154 -22.90 8.53 16.05
CA GLU A 154 -24.30 8.65 16.50
C GLU A 154 -24.63 7.75 17.69
N ARG A 155 -23.88 6.65 17.89
CA ARG A 155 -24.11 5.70 18.98
C ARG A 155 -23.51 6.16 20.30
N ASP A 156 -22.21 6.44 20.29
CA ASP A 156 -21.41 6.66 21.52
C ASP A 156 -20.82 8.09 21.61
N GLY A 157 -21.06 8.92 20.60
CA GLY A 157 -20.52 10.28 20.50
C GLY A 157 -19.16 10.36 19.79
N LEU A 158 -18.80 11.57 19.38
CA LEU A 158 -17.58 11.82 18.59
C LEU A 158 -16.29 11.59 19.40
N HIS A 159 -16.27 11.92 20.70
CA HIS A 159 -15.12 11.66 21.57
C HIS A 159 -14.86 10.15 21.72
N ALA A 160 -15.89 9.34 21.96
CA ALA A 160 -15.75 7.89 22.04
C ALA A 160 -15.27 7.29 20.71
N ALA A 161 -15.82 7.76 19.58
CA ALA A 161 -15.40 7.31 18.26
C ALA A 161 -13.92 7.64 17.97
N VAL A 162 -13.47 8.86 18.26
CA VAL A 162 -12.06 9.25 18.06
C VAL A 162 -11.14 8.48 19.02
N THR A 163 -11.53 8.30 20.28
CA THR A 163 -10.78 7.48 21.24
C THR A 163 -10.60 6.06 20.73
N ALA A 164 -11.70 5.42 20.29
CA ALA A 164 -11.67 4.07 19.73
C ALA A 164 -10.80 3.97 18.46
N ILE A 165 -10.81 5.01 17.61
CA ILE A 165 -9.92 5.09 16.44
C ILE A 165 -8.45 5.05 16.85
N ILE A 166 -8.06 5.76 17.91
CA ILE A 166 -6.66 5.78 18.36
C ILE A 166 -6.28 4.46 19.04
N GLU A 167 -7.16 3.94 19.90
CA GLU A 167 -6.94 2.70 20.64
C GLU A 167 -6.83 1.46 19.74
N GLN A 168 -7.51 1.43 18.59
CA GLN A 168 -7.43 0.31 17.65
C GLN A 168 -6.00 -0.02 17.22
N TYR A 169 -5.12 0.99 17.20
CA TYR A 169 -3.75 0.83 16.75
C TYR A 169 -2.88 0.16 17.81
N ALA A 170 -3.38 0.02 19.05
CA ALA A 170 -2.75 -0.66 20.17
C ALA A 170 -1.28 -0.23 20.36
N LEU A 171 -1.04 1.08 20.33
CA LEU A 171 0.28 1.66 20.57
C LEU A 171 0.70 1.34 22.00
N GLN A 172 1.89 0.76 22.16
CA GLN A 172 2.40 0.32 23.47
C GLN A 172 2.96 1.48 24.31
N ARG A 173 3.22 2.63 23.69
CA ARG A 173 3.63 3.84 24.41
C ARG A 173 2.40 4.61 24.89
N PRO A 174 2.39 5.05 26.16
CA PRO A 174 1.29 5.86 26.67
C PRO A 174 1.29 7.24 26.01
N PHE A 175 0.10 7.79 25.87
CA PHE A 175 -0.08 9.21 25.56
C PHE A 175 0.18 10.06 26.80
N GLU A 176 0.63 11.29 26.60
CA GLU A 176 0.78 12.27 27.69
C GLU A 176 -0.57 12.56 28.33
N ASP A 177 -1.56 12.91 27.51
CA ASP A 177 -2.95 13.08 27.89
C ASP A 177 -3.84 12.81 26.67
N LEU A 178 -4.30 11.56 26.52
CA LEU A 178 -5.14 11.18 25.39
C LEU A 178 -6.49 11.90 25.40
N ALA A 179 -7.05 12.19 26.58
CA ALA A 179 -8.36 12.83 26.68
C ALA A 179 -8.29 14.27 26.15
N ARG A 180 -7.28 15.04 26.60
CA ARG A 180 -7.01 16.39 26.09
C ARG A 180 -6.82 16.40 24.57
N ASP A 181 -5.99 15.49 24.07
CA ASP A 181 -5.67 15.43 22.64
C ASP A 181 -6.92 15.06 21.81
N VAL A 182 -7.75 14.14 22.30
CA VAL A 182 -9.06 13.80 21.70
C VAL A 182 -10.00 15.00 21.71
N ASP A 183 -10.09 15.76 22.80
CA ASP A 183 -10.91 16.96 22.89
C ASP A 183 -10.49 18.00 21.83
N CYS A 184 -9.18 18.20 21.64
CA CYS A 184 -8.65 19.08 20.60
C CYS A 184 -9.03 18.60 19.18
N VAL A 185 -8.89 17.30 18.90
CA VAL A 185 -9.27 16.72 17.60
C VAL A 185 -10.77 16.86 17.36
N VAL A 186 -11.59 16.56 18.36
CA VAL A 186 -13.06 16.67 18.26
C VAL A 186 -13.49 18.12 18.06
N HIS A 187 -12.86 19.06 18.76
CA HIS A 187 -13.10 20.49 18.54
C HIS A 187 -12.78 20.88 17.10
N ALA A 188 -11.60 20.53 16.59
CA ALA A 188 -11.20 20.82 15.21
C ALA A 188 -12.13 20.15 14.17
N MET A 189 -12.55 18.90 14.40
CA MET A 189 -13.53 18.22 13.54
C MET A 189 -14.88 18.94 13.53
N ARG A 190 -15.37 19.41 14.69
CA ARG A 190 -16.62 20.16 14.80
C ARG A 190 -16.56 21.50 14.07
N GLU A 191 -15.45 22.22 14.16
CA GLU A 191 -15.27 23.46 13.39
C GLU A 191 -15.36 23.21 11.88
N ARG A 192 -14.80 22.10 11.39
CA ARG A 192 -14.90 21.72 9.97
C ARG A 192 -16.29 21.26 9.57
N LEU A 193 -17.03 20.61 10.46
CA LEU A 193 -18.43 20.26 10.23
C LEU A 193 -19.34 21.49 10.26
N GLY A 194 -18.96 22.52 11.00
CA GLY A 194 -19.77 23.72 11.20
C GLY A 194 -21.17 23.39 11.73
N ALA A 195 -22.17 24.14 11.28
CA ALA A 195 -23.58 23.93 11.66
C ALA A 195 -24.29 22.86 10.81
N VAL A 196 -23.55 21.99 10.11
CA VAL A 196 -24.17 20.99 9.22
C VAL A 196 -24.93 19.96 10.04
N LYS A 197 -26.21 19.75 9.69
CA LYS A 197 -27.04 18.70 10.28
C LYS A 197 -26.40 17.33 10.03
N LEU A 198 -26.09 16.61 11.10
CA LEU A 198 -25.65 15.21 11.03
C LEU A 198 -26.74 14.37 10.35
N ARG A 199 -26.34 13.61 9.33
CA ARG A 199 -27.19 12.70 8.56
C ARG A 199 -26.96 11.28 9.07
N SER A 200 -27.92 10.39 8.83
CA SER A 200 -27.89 8.99 9.29
C SER A 200 -26.70 8.16 8.78
N ASN A 201 -25.99 8.61 7.75
CA ASN A 201 -24.77 7.99 7.27
C ASN A 201 -23.50 8.60 7.89
N PHE A 202 -23.62 9.36 9.00
CA PHE A 202 -22.49 9.98 9.65
C PHE A 202 -21.52 8.93 10.19
N GLN A 203 -20.32 8.90 9.62
CA GLN A 203 -19.31 7.92 9.98
C GLN A 203 -17.89 8.46 9.79
N LEU A 204 -16.97 7.92 10.57
CA LEU A 204 -15.53 8.09 10.39
C LEU A 204 -14.96 6.81 9.81
N GLN A 205 -14.30 6.89 8.66
CA GLN A 205 -13.58 5.77 8.07
C GLN A 205 -12.08 6.01 8.19
N VAL A 206 -11.34 5.05 8.75
CA VAL A 206 -9.89 5.15 8.94
C VAL A 206 -9.19 3.90 8.46
N LEU A 207 -8.04 4.06 7.81
CA LEU A 207 -7.21 2.95 7.39
C LEU A 207 -6.69 2.18 8.61
N THR A 208 -6.75 0.85 8.55
CA THR A 208 -6.43 -0.02 9.69
C THR A 208 -4.94 0.00 10.06
N SER A 209 -4.07 0.34 9.11
CA SER A 209 -2.63 0.49 9.33
C SER A 209 -2.23 1.95 9.49
N LEU A 210 -1.39 2.23 10.48
CA LEU A 210 -0.71 3.51 10.60
C LEU A 210 0.21 3.75 9.41
N PHE A 211 0.35 5.02 9.03
CA PHE A 211 1.34 5.47 8.08
C PHE A 211 2.55 5.94 8.86
N LEU A 212 3.68 5.24 8.78
CA LEU A 212 4.88 5.62 9.53
C LEU A 212 5.89 6.31 8.62
N ARG A 213 6.41 7.46 9.06
CA ARG A 213 7.48 8.16 8.35
C ARG A 213 8.33 8.96 9.32
N ASN A 214 9.64 8.77 9.26
CA ASN A 214 10.60 9.41 10.15
C ASN A 214 10.19 9.22 11.63
N LYS A 215 9.82 10.32 12.31
CA LYS A 215 9.42 10.33 13.73
C LYS A 215 7.90 10.41 13.94
N GLY A 216 7.11 10.29 12.87
CA GLY A 216 5.65 10.43 12.95
C GLY A 216 4.91 9.17 12.52
N ALA A 217 3.86 8.88 13.27
CA ALA A 217 2.80 7.96 12.87
C ALA A 217 1.57 8.77 12.45
N TYR A 218 0.92 8.41 11.37
CA TYR A 218 -0.24 9.16 10.87
C TYR A 218 -1.44 8.24 10.77
N VAL A 219 -2.51 8.63 11.46
CA VAL A 219 -3.87 8.09 11.24
C VAL A 219 -4.41 8.78 10.00
N VAL A 220 -4.89 8.02 9.02
CA VAL A 220 -5.40 8.57 7.76
C VAL A 220 -6.81 8.05 7.52
N GLY A 221 -7.73 8.97 7.25
CA GLY A 221 -9.14 8.64 7.12
C GLY A 221 -9.96 9.71 6.42
N LYS A 222 -11.27 9.51 6.45
CA LYS A 222 -12.27 10.49 6.06
C LYS A 222 -13.46 10.45 6.99
N LEU A 223 -14.04 11.62 7.17
CA LEU A 223 -15.36 11.80 7.73
C LEU A 223 -16.37 11.82 6.58
N ILE A 224 -17.50 11.16 6.76
CA ILE A 224 -18.61 11.16 5.79
C ILE A 224 -19.85 11.69 6.50
N ASN A 225 -20.52 12.68 5.92
CA ASN A 225 -21.80 13.20 6.38
C ASN A 225 -22.68 13.60 5.17
N GLY A 226 -23.74 12.84 4.89
CA GLY A 226 -24.53 13.02 3.68
C GLY A 226 -23.69 12.80 2.42
N PHE A 227 -23.63 13.82 1.55
CA PHE A 227 -22.81 13.83 0.33
C PHE A 227 -21.42 14.45 0.54
N THR A 228 -21.13 14.91 1.76
CA THR A 228 -19.86 15.56 2.08
C THR A 228 -18.90 14.51 2.62
N GLU A 229 -17.76 14.36 1.96
CA GLU A 229 -16.61 13.63 2.47
C GLU A 229 -15.50 14.62 2.80
N LEU A 230 -14.96 14.52 4.01
CA LEU A 230 -13.83 15.34 4.45
C LEU A 230 -12.69 14.42 4.85
N ALA A 231 -11.64 14.41 4.02
CA ALA A 231 -10.41 13.70 4.34
C ALA A 231 -9.74 14.31 5.58
N PHE A 232 -9.08 13.49 6.39
CA PHE A 232 -8.28 13.95 7.51
C PHE A 232 -7.05 13.10 7.74
N ALA A 233 -6.06 13.68 8.41
CA ALA A 233 -4.91 12.95 8.94
C ALA A 233 -4.55 13.46 10.34
N LEU A 234 -4.27 12.53 11.27
CA LEU A 234 -3.86 12.85 12.64
C LEU A 234 -2.42 12.38 12.85
N PRO A 235 -1.42 13.30 12.83
CA PRO A 235 -0.07 12.98 13.25
C PRO A 235 0.00 12.67 14.75
N ILE A 236 0.55 11.50 15.07
CA ILE A 236 0.95 11.07 16.41
C ILE A 236 2.48 11.14 16.46
N LEU A 237 3.00 11.92 17.40
CA LEU A 237 4.42 12.18 17.59
C LEU A 237 4.84 11.82 19.02
N HIS A 238 6.15 11.74 19.27
CA HIS A 238 6.67 11.79 20.63
C HIS A 238 6.72 13.24 21.09
N GLY A 239 6.05 13.55 22.19
CA GLY A 239 6.14 14.81 22.90
C GLY A 239 7.50 14.98 23.60
N GLU A 240 7.69 16.12 24.28
CA GLU A 240 8.97 16.50 24.88
C GLU A 240 9.45 15.50 25.94
N HIS A 241 8.53 14.88 26.67
CA HIS A 241 8.81 13.90 27.72
C HIS A 241 8.83 12.45 27.20
N GLY A 242 8.76 12.25 25.88
CA GLY A 242 8.80 10.93 25.24
C GLY A 242 7.46 10.17 25.20
N ALA A 243 6.44 10.64 25.90
CA ALA A 243 5.06 10.17 25.76
C ALA A 243 4.46 10.59 24.40
N LEU A 244 3.41 9.90 23.95
CA LEU A 244 2.77 10.20 22.67
C LEU A 244 1.81 11.38 22.78
N VAL A 245 1.72 12.16 21.70
CA VAL A 245 0.75 13.25 21.56
C VAL A 245 0.14 13.23 20.16
N ILE A 246 -1.13 13.61 20.04
CA ILE A 246 -1.74 13.95 18.74
C ILE A 246 -1.42 15.41 18.45
N ASP A 247 -0.43 15.63 17.59
CA ASP A 247 0.20 16.94 17.37
C ASP A 247 -0.73 17.92 16.63
N ALA A 248 -1.57 17.41 15.73
CA ALA A 248 -2.46 18.21 14.92
C ALA A 248 -3.64 17.40 14.38
N ALA A 249 -4.60 18.10 13.78
CA ALA A 249 -5.64 17.52 12.94
C ALA A 249 -5.62 18.22 11.57
N LEU A 250 -5.20 17.49 10.55
CA LEU A 250 -5.11 17.95 9.16
C LEU A 250 -6.40 17.62 8.41
N PHE A 251 -6.90 18.53 7.57
CA PHE A 251 -8.20 18.36 6.91
C PHE A 251 -8.18 18.73 5.43
N GLY A 252 -8.91 17.95 4.64
CA GLY A 252 -9.11 18.19 3.22
C GLY A 252 -7.95 17.76 2.34
N GLU A 253 -8.17 17.85 1.03
CA GLU A 253 -7.24 17.34 0.03
C GLU A 253 -5.88 18.04 0.07
N THR A 254 -5.84 19.36 0.25
CA THR A 254 -4.59 20.16 0.24
C THR A 254 -3.60 19.69 1.30
N ASP A 255 -4.05 19.51 2.55
CA ASP A 255 -3.18 19.08 3.64
C ASP A 255 -2.66 17.65 3.41
N LEU A 256 -3.54 16.76 2.95
CA LEU A 256 -3.16 15.39 2.63
C LEU A 256 -2.18 15.35 1.44
N GLN A 257 -2.37 16.17 0.40
CA GLN A 257 -1.42 16.22 -0.71
C GLN A 257 -0.02 16.68 -0.25
N MET A 258 0.07 17.65 0.66
CA MET A 258 1.35 18.05 1.26
C MET A 258 1.97 16.91 2.08
N LEU A 259 1.14 16.17 2.82
CA LEU A 259 1.57 15.02 3.61
C LEU A 259 2.09 13.88 2.72
N PHE A 260 1.45 13.63 1.58
CA PHE A 260 1.76 12.59 0.59
C PHE A 260 2.61 13.09 -0.60
N SER A 261 3.28 14.23 -0.44
CA SER A 261 4.13 14.84 -1.47
C SER A 261 5.29 13.93 -1.89
N PHE A 262 5.64 13.95 -3.17
CA PHE A 262 6.78 13.23 -3.74
C PHE A 262 8.13 13.70 -3.19
N ALA A 263 8.20 14.92 -2.65
CA ALA A 263 9.41 15.49 -2.08
C ALA A 263 9.74 14.93 -0.69
N ARG A 264 8.88 14.05 -0.14
CA ARG A 264 9.07 13.43 1.18
C ARG A 264 9.44 11.95 1.03
N ALA A 265 10.06 11.40 2.08
CA ALA A 265 10.28 9.97 2.17
C ALA A 265 8.94 9.20 2.09
N TYR A 266 8.99 7.99 1.54
CA TYR A 266 7.82 7.11 1.44
C TYR A 266 7.31 6.70 2.82
N PHE A 267 6.01 6.43 2.93
CA PHE A 267 5.45 5.83 4.13
C PHE A 267 5.82 4.35 4.24
N MET A 268 6.04 3.90 5.47
CA MET A 268 6.01 2.49 5.82
C MET A 268 4.60 2.17 6.32
N VAL A 269 3.91 1.30 5.59
CA VAL A 269 2.53 0.89 5.86
C VAL A 269 2.46 -0.62 5.65
N ASP A 270 1.93 -1.34 6.64
CA ASP A 270 1.61 -2.77 6.48
C ASP A 270 0.30 -2.88 5.68
N MET A 271 0.42 -3.25 4.40
CA MET A 271 -0.71 -3.37 3.50
C MET A 271 -0.80 -4.80 3.03
N GLU A 272 -1.93 -5.43 3.30
CA GLU A 272 -2.24 -6.72 2.72
C GLU A 272 -2.62 -6.56 1.24
N ILE A 273 -3.58 -5.70 0.96
CA ILE A 273 -4.09 -5.41 -0.38
C ILE A 273 -3.74 -3.95 -0.72
N PRO A 274 -2.57 -3.68 -1.32
CA PRO A 274 -2.11 -2.32 -1.60
C PRO A 274 -3.02 -1.56 -2.58
N SER A 275 -3.66 -2.23 -3.53
CA SER A 275 -4.65 -1.61 -4.41
C SER A 275 -5.82 -0.99 -3.66
N ALA A 276 -6.34 -1.67 -2.62
CA ALA A 276 -7.43 -1.17 -1.79
C ALA A 276 -7.01 0.08 -0.98
N TYR A 277 -5.77 0.12 -0.50
CA TYR A 277 -5.20 1.32 0.15
C TYR A 277 -5.12 2.48 -0.84
N VAL A 278 -4.63 2.24 -2.06
CA VAL A 278 -4.54 3.27 -3.11
C VAL A 278 -5.92 3.76 -3.52
N GLN A 279 -6.92 2.87 -3.62
CA GLN A 279 -8.29 3.25 -3.92
C GLN A 279 -8.88 4.13 -2.81
N PHE A 280 -8.69 3.76 -1.53
CA PHE A 280 -9.12 4.59 -0.41
C PHE A 280 -8.46 5.97 -0.45
N LEU A 281 -7.13 6.03 -0.61
CA LEU A 281 -6.37 7.29 -0.70
C LEU A 281 -6.78 8.14 -1.91
N ALA A 282 -7.16 7.52 -3.03
CA ALA A 282 -7.67 8.23 -4.20
C ALA A 282 -9.02 8.92 -3.92
N THR A 283 -9.85 8.39 -3.00
CA THR A 283 -11.05 9.11 -2.54
C THR A 283 -10.71 10.33 -1.69
N LEU A 284 -9.56 10.31 -1.00
CA LEU A 284 -9.11 11.43 -0.16
C LEU A 284 -8.39 12.53 -0.96
N MET A 285 -7.70 12.14 -2.04
CA MET A 285 -6.88 13.00 -2.88
C MET A 285 -7.17 12.75 -4.36
N PRO A 286 -8.38 13.09 -4.85
CA PRO A 286 -8.83 12.75 -6.20
C PRO A 286 -7.96 13.34 -7.32
N ARG A 287 -7.26 14.45 -7.08
CA ARG A 287 -6.37 15.07 -8.08
C ARG A 287 -4.99 14.40 -8.13
N LYS A 288 -4.64 13.56 -7.15
CA LYS A 288 -3.34 12.88 -7.09
C LYS A 288 -3.39 11.60 -7.93
N ARG A 289 -2.45 11.46 -8.86
CA ARG A 289 -2.39 10.28 -9.75
C ARG A 289 -2.14 9.01 -8.95
N ARG A 290 -2.74 7.89 -9.38
CA ARG A 290 -2.55 6.57 -8.73
C ARG A 290 -1.07 6.17 -8.67
N ALA A 291 -0.31 6.44 -9.73
CA ALA A 291 1.14 6.19 -9.76
C ALA A 291 1.87 6.87 -8.59
N GLU A 292 1.52 8.12 -8.26
CA GLU A 292 2.11 8.85 -7.15
C GLU A 292 1.69 8.27 -5.80
N LEU A 293 0.44 7.80 -5.66
CA LEU A 293 -0.02 7.15 -4.43
C LEU A 293 0.77 5.86 -4.15
N TYR A 294 1.01 5.02 -5.18
CA TYR A 294 1.88 3.85 -5.04
C TYR A 294 3.31 4.24 -4.63
N ILE A 295 3.87 5.30 -5.23
CA ILE A 295 5.20 5.81 -4.86
C ILE A 295 5.22 6.25 -3.39
N SER A 296 4.24 7.04 -2.94
CA SER A 296 4.16 7.51 -1.55
C SER A 296 4.06 6.36 -0.54
N LEU A 297 3.58 5.18 -0.95
CA LEU A 297 3.51 3.96 -0.14
C LEU A 297 4.79 3.10 -0.18
N GLY A 298 5.81 3.53 -0.92
CA GLY A 298 7.08 2.80 -1.08
C GLY A 298 7.08 1.78 -2.21
N LEU A 299 6.05 1.77 -3.07
CA LEU A 299 5.91 0.88 -4.22
C LEU A 299 6.34 1.57 -5.51
N ALA A 300 7.56 2.14 -5.51
CA ALA A 300 8.04 3.01 -6.60
C ALA A 300 8.10 2.32 -7.97
N LYS A 301 8.40 1.00 -8.01
CA LYS A 301 8.44 0.24 -9.26
C LYS A 301 7.04 0.10 -9.89
N GLN A 302 6.01 -0.08 -9.07
CA GLN A 302 4.62 -0.06 -9.53
C GLN A 302 4.23 1.33 -10.03
N GLY A 303 4.63 2.37 -9.31
CA GLY A 303 4.44 3.75 -9.75
C GLY A 303 5.04 4.01 -11.13
N LYS A 304 6.24 3.47 -11.40
CA LYS A 304 6.88 3.54 -12.74
C LYS A 304 6.06 2.80 -13.80
N THR A 305 5.57 1.60 -13.52
CA THR A 305 4.73 0.84 -14.45
C THR A 305 3.45 1.61 -14.79
N LEU A 306 2.76 2.15 -13.79
CA LEU A 306 1.54 2.95 -14.00
C LEU A 306 1.84 4.26 -14.75
N PHE A 307 2.94 4.94 -14.42
CA PHE A 307 3.34 6.15 -15.15
C PHE A 307 3.58 5.88 -16.63
N TYR A 308 4.19 4.73 -16.96
CA TYR A 308 4.37 4.33 -18.35
C TYR A 308 3.03 4.00 -19.04
N ARG A 309 2.09 3.36 -18.33
CA ARG A 309 0.73 3.10 -18.81
C ARG A 309 -0.04 4.39 -19.13
N ASP A 310 0.07 5.39 -18.26
CA ASP A 310 -0.59 6.68 -18.43
C ASP A 310 0.04 7.53 -19.56
N PHE A 311 1.28 7.23 -19.96
CA PHE A 311 1.98 7.93 -21.02
C PHE A 311 1.66 7.41 -22.42
N LEU A 312 1.32 6.11 -22.54
CA LEU A 312 0.94 5.46 -23.80
C LEU A 312 -0.48 5.86 -24.22
#